data_AF-A0A1Q3C144-F1
#
_entry.id   AF-A0A1Q3C144-F1
#
_cell.length_a   1.000
_cell.length_b   1.000
_cell.length_c   1.000
_cell.angle_alpha   90.00
_cell.angle_beta   90.00
_cell.angle_gamma   90.00
#
_symmetry.space_group_name_H-M   'P 1'
#
loop_
_entity.id
_entity.type
_entity.pdbx_description
1 polymer ?
#
loop_
_entity_poly.entity_id
_entity_poly.type
_entity_poly.pdbx_seq_one_letter_code
_entity_poly.pdbx_strand_id
1 'polypeptide(L)'
;MKVPRHAFDRARLPKIYGLSVAVENMDEHVHAIQTEVKKRLEATNMKYKTAADNHHRYKVIHEGAMVMIFLRTERVPIGTFNKLKPKKYGSYKILEKINNNAYVIDLL
;
A
#
# COMPACT_ATOMS: atom_id res chain seq x y z
N MET A 1 35.01 16.44 -10.98
CA MET A 1 35.46 15.06 -11.27
C MET A 1 36.66 15.11 -12.21
N LYS A 2 37.72 14.35 -11.94
CA LYS A 2 39.00 14.43 -12.67
C LYS A 2 38.86 13.66 -13.99
N VAL A 3 39.00 14.35 -15.12
CA VAL A 3 38.85 13.74 -16.46
C VAL A 3 40.03 12.79 -16.72
N PRO A 4 39.79 11.54 -17.17
CA PRO A 4 40.85 10.58 -17.48
C PRO A 4 41.79 11.13 -18.57
N ARG A 5 43.10 10.96 -18.37
CA ARG A 5 44.15 11.52 -19.25
C ARG A 5 44.75 10.49 -20.21
N HIS A 6 44.33 9.22 -20.14
CA HIS A 6 44.89 8.18 -20.98
C HIS A 6 44.31 8.23 -22.40
N ALA A 7 45.16 8.15 -23.43
CA ALA A 7 44.75 8.23 -24.83
C ALA A 7 43.73 7.14 -25.23
N PHE A 8 43.81 5.94 -24.63
CA PHE A 8 42.84 4.87 -24.85
C PHE A 8 41.45 5.21 -24.33
N ASP A 9 41.33 5.96 -23.23
CA ASP A 9 40.04 6.41 -22.68
C ASP A 9 39.37 7.48 -23.56
N ARG A 10 40.11 8.06 -24.52
CA ARG A 10 39.59 9.02 -25.51
C ARG A 10 39.29 8.38 -26.86
N ALA A 11 39.52 7.08 -27.03
CA ALA A 11 39.21 6.40 -28.27
C ALA A 11 37.68 6.38 -28.48
N ARG A 12 37.22 6.77 -29.68
CA ARG A 12 35.81 6.61 -30.04
C ARG A 12 35.52 5.11 -30.09
N LEU A 13 34.74 4.62 -29.13
CA LEU A 13 34.26 3.24 -29.17
C LEU A 13 33.53 3.01 -30.50
N PRO A 14 33.75 1.86 -31.17
CA PRO A 14 33.01 1.53 -32.37
C PRO A 14 31.52 1.52 -32.03
N LYS A 15 30.73 2.28 -32.81
CA LYS A 15 29.27 2.23 -32.67
C LYS A 15 28.82 0.81 -33.03
N ILE A 16 28.41 0.05 -32.03
CA ILE A 16 27.84 -1.28 -32.23
C ILE A 16 26.45 -1.08 -32.85
N TYR A 17 26.38 -1.21 -34.17
CA TYR A 17 25.12 -1.13 -34.91
C TYR A 17 24.21 -2.28 -34.46
N GLY A 18 22.99 -1.96 -34.02
CA GLY A 18 21.99 -2.92 -33.54
C GLY A 18 21.83 -3.00 -32.02
N LEU A 19 22.73 -2.41 -31.22
CA LEU A 19 22.60 -2.43 -29.76
C LEU A 19 21.38 -1.62 -29.28
N SER A 20 21.09 -0.47 -29.88
CA SER A 20 19.90 0.35 -29.53
C SER A 20 18.60 -0.41 -29.79
N VAL A 21 18.50 -1.07 -30.95
CA VAL A 21 17.31 -1.84 -31.34
C VAL A 21 17.11 -3.07 -30.45
N ALA A 22 18.20 -3.76 -30.10
CA ALA A 22 18.13 -4.87 -29.16
C ALA A 22 17.72 -4.42 -27.74
N VAL A 23 18.21 -3.26 -27.29
CA VAL A 23 17.83 -2.66 -26.00
C VAL A 23 16.37 -2.22 -26.00
N GLU A 24 15.91 -1.54 -27.05
CA GLU A 24 14.51 -1.12 -27.21
C GLU A 24 13.54 -2.31 -27.20
N ASN A 25 13.86 -3.39 -27.94
CA ASN A 25 13.06 -4.62 -27.94
C ASN A 25 13.02 -5.31 -26.56
N MET A 26 14.13 -5.25 -25.81
CA MET A 26 14.18 -5.79 -24.44
C MET A 26 13.34 -4.94 -23.48
N ASP A 27 13.39 -3.62 -23.59
CA ASP A 27 12.58 -2.71 -22.78
C ASP A 27 11.08 -2.90 -23.02
N GLU A 28 10.65 -3.03 -24.29
CA GLU A 28 9.28 -3.36 -24.65
C GLU A 28 8.83 -4.70 -24.04
N HIS A 29 9.69 -5.71 -24.09
CA HIS A 29 9.41 -7.03 -23.53
C HIS A 29 9.27 -6.99 -22.00
N VAL A 30 10.16 -6.27 -21.31
CA VAL A 30 10.10 -6.10 -19.86
C VAL A 30 8.83 -5.35 -19.45
N HIS A 31 8.46 -4.30 -20.17
CA HIS A 31 7.20 -3.58 -19.92
C HIS A 31 5.97 -4.48 -20.16
N ALA A 32 5.98 -5.29 -21.23
CA ALA A 32 4.91 -6.25 -21.48
C ALA A 32 4.76 -7.25 -20.31
N ILE A 33 5.86 -7.82 -19.82
CA ILE A 33 5.84 -8.72 -18.65
C ILE A 33 5.30 -8.00 -17.40
N GLN A 34 5.77 -6.78 -17.11
CA GLN A 34 5.31 -6.03 -15.94
C GLN A 34 3.81 -5.75 -15.99
N THR A 35 3.29 -5.36 -17.15
CA THR A 35 1.85 -5.12 -17.32
C THR A 35 1.05 -6.40 -17.16
N GLU A 36 1.53 -7.53 -17.67
CA GLU A 36 0.88 -8.82 -17.52
C GLU A 36 0.86 -9.27 -16.06
N VAL A 37 1.99 -9.17 -15.36
CA VAL A 37 2.09 -9.51 -13.93
C VAL A 37 1.14 -8.64 -13.11
N LYS A 38 1.11 -7.33 -13.37
CA LYS A 38 0.19 -6.40 -12.69
C LYS A 38 -1.26 -6.81 -12.90
N LYS A 39 -1.67 -7.11 -14.14
CA LYS A 39 -3.02 -7.57 -14.47
C LYS A 39 -3.39 -8.87 -13.75
N ARG A 40 -2.46 -9.83 -13.69
CA ARG A 40 -2.68 -11.10 -12.98
C ARG A 40 -2.83 -10.90 -11.47
N LEU A 41 -2.02 -10.03 -10.88
CA LEU A 41 -2.12 -9.68 -9.45
C LEU A 41 -3.44 -8.99 -9.15
N GLU A 42 -3.87 -8.02 -9.96
CA GLU A 42 -5.17 -7.35 -9.81
C GLU A 42 -6.33 -8.35 -9.90
N ALA A 43 -6.33 -9.24 -10.90
CA ALA A 43 -7.36 -10.27 -11.04
C ALA A 43 -7.41 -11.20 -9.83
N THR A 44 -6.25 -11.60 -9.31
CA THR A 44 -6.14 -12.48 -8.15
C THR A 44 -6.59 -11.79 -6.87
N ASN A 45 -6.15 -10.54 -6.66
CA ASN A 45 -6.57 -9.71 -5.52
C ASN A 45 -8.08 -9.46 -5.52
N MET A 46 -8.68 -9.20 -6.69
CA MET A 46 -10.13 -9.05 -6.82
C MET A 46 -10.86 -10.32 -6.40
N LYS A 47 -10.41 -11.51 -6.84
CA LYS A 47 -11.01 -12.79 -6.42
C LYS A 47 -10.96 -12.97 -4.91
N TYR A 48 -9.79 -12.77 -4.30
CA TYR A 48 -9.65 -12.86 -2.84
C TYR A 48 -10.53 -11.86 -2.11
N LYS A 49 -10.57 -10.62 -2.60
CA LYS A 49 -11.43 -9.56 -2.04
C LYS A 49 -12.90 -9.94 -2.11
N THR A 50 -13.39 -10.43 -3.26
CA THR A 50 -14.79 -10.85 -3.39
C THR A 50 -15.14 -12.00 -2.44
N ALA A 51 -14.25 -12.98 -2.29
CA ALA A 51 -14.47 -14.10 -1.38
C ALA A 51 -14.52 -13.65 0.09
N ALA A 52 -13.63 -12.74 0.50
CA ALA A 52 -13.62 -12.19 1.85
C ALA A 52 -14.83 -11.28 2.12
N ASP A 53 -15.18 -10.42 1.16
CA ASP A 53 -16.27 -9.45 1.29
C ASP A 53 -17.65 -10.14 1.34
N ASN A 54 -17.82 -11.33 0.75
CA ASN A 54 -19.08 -12.10 0.82
C ASN A 54 -19.54 -12.38 2.26
N HIS A 55 -18.62 -12.44 3.22
CA HIS A 55 -18.94 -12.66 4.64
C HIS A 55 -18.94 -11.37 5.45
N HIS A 56 -18.49 -10.26 4.86
CA HIS A 56 -18.35 -8.99 5.55
C HIS A 56 -19.62 -8.15 5.41
N ARG A 57 -20.16 -7.66 6.53
CA ARG A 57 -21.26 -6.69 6.49
C ARG A 57 -20.70 -5.32 6.15
N TYR A 58 -21.04 -4.80 4.98
CA TYR A 58 -20.65 -3.45 4.58
C TYR A 58 -21.27 -2.43 5.54
N LYS A 59 -20.43 -1.71 6.29
CA LYS A 59 -20.85 -0.64 7.20
C LYS A 59 -19.95 0.56 7.00
N VAL A 60 -20.50 1.60 6.38
CA VAL A 60 -19.86 2.91 6.29
C VAL A 60 -20.48 3.81 7.35
N ILE A 61 -19.63 4.52 8.06
CA ILE A 61 -20.05 5.47 9.07
C ILE A 61 -19.72 6.87 8.54
N HIS A 62 -20.62 7.82 8.74
CA HIS A 62 -20.44 9.21 8.31
C HIS A 62 -19.87 10.06 9.44
N GLU A 63 -19.27 11.18 9.05
CA GLU A 63 -18.79 12.21 9.97
C GLU A 63 -19.92 12.71 10.87
N GLY A 64 -19.59 13.00 12.12
CA GLY A 64 -20.57 13.39 13.14
C GLY A 64 -21.34 12.24 13.78
N ALA A 65 -21.24 11.01 13.26
CA ALA A 65 -21.81 9.86 13.94
C ALA A 65 -21.07 9.52 15.24
N MET A 66 -21.81 9.04 16.23
CA MET A 66 -21.25 8.53 17.47
C MET A 66 -20.95 7.03 17.35
N VAL A 67 -19.74 6.63 17.73
CA VAL A 67 -19.26 5.24 17.65
C VAL A 67 -18.60 4.79 18.95
N MET A 68 -18.77 3.51 19.28
CA MET A 68 -17.97 2.87 20.33
C MET A 68 -16.67 2.35 19.76
N ILE A 69 -15.55 2.64 20.44
CA ILE A 69 -14.22 2.20 20.02
C ILE A 69 -13.89 0.90 20.75
N PHE A 70 -13.37 -0.07 20.02
CA PHE A 70 -12.78 -1.26 20.61
C PHE A 70 -11.27 -1.08 20.70
N LEU A 71 -10.73 -1.09 21.93
CA LEU A 71 -9.29 -1.01 22.15
C LEU A 71 -8.72 -2.41 22.33
N ARG A 72 -7.66 -2.73 21.57
CA ARG A 72 -6.90 -3.95 21.76
C ARG A 72 -6.14 -3.87 23.08
N THR A 73 -6.01 -5.00 23.78
CA THR A 73 -5.39 -5.09 25.11
C THR A 73 -3.95 -4.58 25.13
N GLU A 74 -3.20 -4.78 24.03
CA GLU A 74 -1.83 -4.30 23.84
C GLU A 74 -1.69 -2.76 23.83
N ARG A 75 -2.79 -2.03 23.59
CA ARG A 75 -2.79 -0.55 23.56
C ARG A 75 -3.21 0.09 24.89
N VAL A 76 -3.56 -0.73 25.88
CA VAL A 76 -3.89 -0.27 27.24
C VAL A 76 -2.61 -0.34 28.08
N PRO A 77 -2.32 0.67 28.93
CA PRO A 77 -1.16 0.64 29.79
C PRO A 77 -1.11 -0.64 30.65
N ILE A 78 0.10 -1.17 30.81
CA ILE A 78 0.36 -2.38 31.59
C ILE A 78 -0.06 -2.13 33.04
N GLY A 79 -0.86 -3.03 33.61
CA GLY A 79 -1.41 -2.92 34.96
C GLY A 79 -2.80 -2.26 35.05
N THR A 80 -3.26 -1.56 34.01
CA THR A 80 -4.64 -1.02 33.96
C THR A 80 -5.64 -2.04 33.42
N PHE A 81 -5.14 -3.07 32.71
CA PHE A 81 -5.96 -4.11 32.14
C PHE A 81 -6.44 -5.13 33.20
N ASN A 82 -7.76 -5.35 33.27
CA ASN A 82 -8.40 -6.39 34.06
C ASN A 82 -9.44 -7.09 33.18
N LYS A 83 -9.63 -8.41 33.35
CA LYS A 83 -10.64 -9.23 32.65
C LYS A 83 -12.05 -8.65 32.74
N LEU A 84 -12.37 -7.94 33.83
CA LEU A 84 -13.69 -7.34 34.06
C LEU A 84 -13.85 -5.93 33.45
N LYS A 85 -12.79 -5.31 32.93
CA LYS A 85 -12.89 -3.97 32.32
C LYS A 85 -13.58 -4.07 30.96
N PRO A 86 -14.38 -3.04 30.58
CA PRO A 86 -15.04 -3.03 29.28
C PRO A 86 -13.99 -2.97 28.16
N LYS A 87 -14.22 -3.73 27.08
CA LYS A 87 -13.37 -3.69 25.89
C LYS A 87 -13.77 -2.60 24.89
N LYS A 88 -15.03 -2.16 24.96
CA LYS A 88 -15.58 -1.09 24.15
C LYS A 88 -15.71 0.17 25.00
N TYR A 89 -15.27 1.29 24.46
CA TYR A 89 -15.20 2.56 25.16
C TYR A 89 -16.03 3.61 24.44
N GLY A 90 -16.76 4.39 25.24
CA GLY A 90 -17.37 5.67 24.90
C GLY A 90 -18.34 5.68 23.73
N SER A 91 -19.01 6.80 23.57
CA SER A 91 -19.64 7.23 22.32
C SER A 91 -18.81 8.40 21.80
N TYR A 92 -17.85 8.11 20.93
CA TYR A 92 -16.95 9.11 20.38
C TYR A 92 -17.45 9.59 19.02
N LYS A 93 -17.27 10.87 18.74
CA LYS A 93 -17.68 11.47 17.47
C LYS A 93 -16.61 11.24 16.41
N ILE A 94 -17.02 10.80 15.23
CA ILE A 94 -16.13 10.80 14.06
C ILE A 94 -15.98 12.23 13.57
N LEU A 95 -14.73 12.70 13.49
CA LEU A 95 -14.39 14.03 12.98
C LEU A 95 -14.31 14.01 11.45
N GLU A 96 -13.51 13.08 10.93
CA GLU A 96 -13.20 13.00 9.50
C GLU A 96 -13.10 11.53 9.07
N LYS A 97 -13.52 11.27 7.83
CA LYS A 97 -13.37 9.96 7.19
C LYS A 97 -12.15 9.93 6.28
N ILE A 98 -11.11 9.18 6.67
CA ILE A 98 -9.93 8.94 5.83
C ILE A 98 -10.26 7.90 4.74
N ASN A 99 -10.80 6.75 5.15
CA ASN A 99 -11.19 5.64 4.27
C ASN A 99 -12.46 4.97 4.80
N ASN A 100 -13.08 4.07 4.03
CA ASN A 100 -14.25 3.30 4.50
C ASN A 100 -13.98 2.46 5.78
N ASN A 101 -12.72 2.15 6.07
CA ASN A 101 -12.29 1.39 7.26
C ASN A 101 -11.51 2.22 8.30
N ALA A 102 -11.16 3.48 8.01
CA ALA A 102 -10.30 4.30 8.84
C ALA A 102 -10.90 5.70 9.03
N TYR A 103 -11.02 6.08 10.29
CA TYR A 103 -11.73 7.30 10.72
C TYR A 103 -10.88 8.03 11.75
N VAL A 104 -10.91 9.36 11.70
CA VAL A 104 -10.39 10.21 12.77
C VAL A 104 -11.49 10.37 13.81
N ILE A 105 -11.15 10.04 15.05
CA ILE A 105 -12.10 10.03 16.15
C ILE A 105 -11.63 11.02 17.22
N ASP A 106 -12.59 11.77 17.75
CA ASP A 106 -12.34 12.70 18.84
C ASP A 106 -12.27 11.93 20.16
N LEU A 107 -11.05 11.65 20.64
CA LEU A 107 -10.79 11.06 21.95
C LEU A 107 -10.66 12.18 22.99
N LEU A 108 -11.76 12.89 23.24
CA LEU A 108 -11.86 13.85 24.35
C LEU A 108 -11.70 13.15 25.70
#